data_AF-A0A2V2ASV3-F1
#
_entry.id   AF-A0A2V2ASV3-F1
#
_cell.length_a   1.000
_cell.length_b   1.000
_cell.length_c   1.000
_cell.angle_alpha   90.00
_cell.angle_beta   90.00
_cell.angle_gamma   90.00
#
_symmetry.space_group_name_H-M   'P 1'
#
loop_
_entity.id
_entity.type
_entity.pdbx_description
1 polymer ?
#
loop_
_entity_poly.entity_id
_entity_poly.type
_entity_poly.pdbx_seq_one_letter_code
_entity_poly.pdbx_strand_id
1 'polypeptide(L)'
;MNRATHAAAALITVALLAGCSTVTSTPKAAPIDRSASAPGPGKAGADATSAFGVVTASVPSARLGGTVTAENDPNHFLGRPHQYTSKITFTDGRIPADQTEGNKPGDVELGGSIEVFPNAADAKARHDYIQAVTKGVPDLTEYDYLHGVTLVRVSRLLTPAQAADYEKAVAELP
;
A
#
# COMPACT_ATOMS: atom_id res chain seq x y z
N MET A 1 50.36 25.37 17.88
CA MET A 1 50.91 26.64 17.38
C MET A 1 51.90 26.34 16.26
N ASN A 2 51.56 26.70 15.01
CA ASN A 2 52.47 27.41 14.10
C ASN A 2 51.72 27.76 12.80
N ARG A 3 51.90 29.02 12.40
CA ARG A 3 51.25 29.71 11.28
C ARG A 3 52.00 29.43 9.98
N ALA A 4 51.30 29.39 8.86
CA ALA A 4 51.82 29.88 7.58
C ALA A 4 50.67 30.17 6.61
N THR A 5 50.30 31.44 6.52
CA THR A 5 49.53 32.04 5.43
C THR A 5 50.42 32.23 4.20
N HIS A 6 49.97 31.81 3.02
CA HIS A 6 50.45 32.36 1.76
C HIS A 6 49.26 32.63 0.83
N ALA A 7 49.12 33.91 0.47
CA ALA A 7 48.28 34.42 -0.60
C ALA A 7 49.17 34.77 -1.80
N ALA A 8 48.77 34.37 -3.00
CA ALA A 8 49.17 34.95 -4.31
C ALA A 8 48.26 34.29 -5.36
N ALA A 9 47.25 34.98 -5.90
CA ALA A 9 47.31 35.94 -7.00
C ALA A 9 47.40 35.28 -8.40
N ALA A 10 46.22 35.21 -9.02
CA ALA A 10 45.85 35.25 -10.44
C ALA A 10 46.90 35.01 -11.55
N LEU A 11 46.55 34.12 -12.48
CA LEU A 11 46.85 34.29 -13.91
C LEU A 11 45.60 34.00 -14.73
N ILE A 12 45.08 35.07 -15.32
CA ILE A 12 44.02 35.10 -16.32
C ILE A 12 44.63 34.63 -17.64
N THR A 13 44.01 33.66 -18.30
CA THR A 13 44.25 33.38 -19.72
C THR A 13 42.91 33.33 -20.44
N VAL A 14 42.63 34.39 -21.19
CA VAL A 14 41.52 34.49 -22.14
C VAL A 14 42.00 33.90 -23.46
N ALA A 15 41.34 32.84 -23.93
CA ALA A 15 41.47 32.35 -25.30
C ALA A 15 40.12 32.53 -26.00
N LEU A 16 40.05 33.56 -26.84
CA LEU A 16 38.98 33.79 -27.81
C LEU A 16 39.21 32.89 -29.02
N LEU A 17 38.36 31.89 -29.22
CA LEU A 17 38.15 31.31 -30.54
C LEU A 17 36.67 31.42 -30.91
N ALA A 18 36.42 32.25 -31.92
CA ALA A 18 35.16 32.34 -32.63
C ALA A 18 34.98 31.09 -33.50
N GLY A 19 33.85 30.41 -33.32
CA GLY A 19 33.40 29.30 -34.14
C GLY A 19 31.88 29.31 -34.23
N CYS A 20 31.35 30.11 -35.16
CA CYS A 20 29.95 30.07 -35.52
C CYS A 20 29.67 28.81 -36.35
N SER A 21 28.79 27.94 -35.86
CA SER A 21 27.93 27.11 -36.72
C SER A 21 26.65 26.80 -35.95
N THR A 22 25.58 27.44 -36.39
CA THR A 22 24.21 27.32 -35.93
C THR A 22 23.66 25.92 -36.20
N VAL A 23 23.30 25.20 -35.15
CA VAL A 23 22.16 24.26 -35.18
C VAL A 23 21.45 24.34 -33.83
N THR A 24 20.51 25.27 -33.72
CA THR A 24 19.45 25.20 -32.71
C THR A 24 18.52 24.06 -33.13
N SER A 25 18.85 22.84 -32.72
CA SER A 25 17.87 21.76 -32.68
C SER A 25 17.02 22.01 -31.44
N THR A 26 15.95 22.77 -31.60
CA THR A 26 14.80 22.70 -30.70
C THR A 26 14.46 21.22 -30.54
N PRO A 27 14.50 20.62 -29.34
CA PRO A 27 13.85 19.35 -29.18
C PRO A 27 12.37 19.65 -29.42
N LYS A 28 11.86 19.23 -30.57
CA LYS A 28 10.43 19.15 -30.80
C LYS A 28 9.93 18.25 -29.68
N ALA A 29 9.28 18.86 -28.69
CA ALA A 29 8.52 18.13 -27.69
C ALA A 29 7.63 17.18 -28.49
N ALA A 30 7.93 15.89 -28.41
CA ALA A 30 6.96 14.88 -28.79
C ALA A 30 5.67 15.24 -28.04
N PRO A 31 4.48 15.11 -28.66
CA PRO A 31 3.27 15.16 -27.87
C PRO A 31 3.44 14.08 -26.82
N ILE A 32 3.67 14.51 -25.58
CA ILE A 32 3.37 13.70 -24.41
C ILE A 32 1.88 13.46 -24.56
N ASP A 33 1.54 12.31 -25.12
CA ASP A 33 0.23 11.69 -24.92
C ASP A 33 0.07 11.57 -23.41
N ARG A 34 -0.43 12.64 -22.79
CA ARG A 34 -1.13 12.59 -21.52
C ARG A 34 -2.51 11.98 -21.79
N SER A 35 -2.50 10.80 -22.39
CA SER A 35 -3.50 9.82 -22.07
C SER A 35 -3.01 9.20 -20.76
N ALA A 36 -3.24 9.95 -19.67
CA ALA A 36 -3.39 9.31 -18.38
C ALA A 36 -4.51 8.31 -18.63
N SER A 37 -4.13 7.05 -18.85
CA SER A 37 -5.08 5.97 -18.83
C SER A 37 -5.63 6.01 -17.42
N ALA A 38 -6.81 6.63 -17.27
CA ALA A 38 -7.71 6.30 -16.18
C ALA A 38 -7.68 4.77 -16.08
N PRO A 39 -7.63 4.18 -14.87
CA PRO A 39 -7.69 2.74 -14.75
C PRO A 39 -8.91 2.29 -15.56
N GLY A 40 -8.66 1.65 -16.71
CA GLY A 40 -9.69 0.87 -17.36
C GLY A 40 -10.17 -0.13 -16.32
N PRO A 41 -11.39 -0.64 -16.42
CA PRO A 41 -11.82 -1.74 -15.57
C PRO A 41 -10.78 -2.84 -15.74
N GLY A 42 -9.87 -2.95 -14.75
CA GLY A 42 -8.97 -4.07 -14.65
C GLY A 42 -9.88 -5.28 -14.73
N LYS A 43 -9.48 -6.28 -15.54
CA LYS A 43 -10.17 -7.58 -15.60
C LYS A 43 -10.76 -7.86 -14.24
N ALA A 44 -12.07 -8.08 -14.16
CA ALA A 44 -12.82 -8.31 -12.93
C ALA A 44 -12.21 -9.50 -12.16
N GLY A 45 -11.09 -9.25 -11.49
CA GLY A 45 -10.58 -10.03 -10.39
C GLY A 45 -11.44 -9.67 -9.20
N ALA A 46 -11.79 -10.69 -8.42
CA ALA A 46 -12.65 -10.54 -7.25
C ALA A 46 -12.23 -9.31 -6.43
N ASP A 47 -13.13 -8.33 -6.31
CA ASP A 47 -12.91 -7.16 -5.47
C ASP A 47 -12.92 -7.56 -3.98
N ALA A 48 -12.52 -6.63 -3.10
CA ALA A 48 -12.45 -6.88 -1.67
C ALA A 48 -13.81 -7.30 -1.06
N THR A 49 -14.93 -6.85 -1.64
CA THR A 49 -16.28 -7.27 -1.24
C THR A 49 -16.55 -8.73 -1.60
N SER A 50 -16.18 -9.14 -2.81
CA SER A 50 -16.32 -10.52 -3.29
C SER A 50 -15.42 -11.47 -2.49
N ALA A 51 -14.18 -11.07 -2.22
CA ALA A 51 -13.27 -11.79 -1.35
C ALA A 51 -13.83 -11.92 0.08
N PHE A 52 -14.46 -10.85 0.61
CA PHE A 52 -15.15 -10.92 1.90
C PHE A 52 -16.31 -11.92 1.90
N GLY A 53 -17.05 -12.04 0.80
CA GLY A 53 -18.08 -13.06 0.63
C GLY A 53 -17.54 -14.48 0.78
N VAL A 54 -16.36 -14.76 0.22
CA VAL A 54 -15.68 -16.07 0.39
C VAL A 54 -15.23 -16.26 1.84
N VAL A 55 -14.58 -15.27 2.42
CA VAL A 55 -14.07 -15.34 3.80
C VAL A 55 -15.19 -15.59 4.81
N THR A 56 -16.31 -14.88 4.69
CA THR A 56 -17.43 -14.98 5.65
C THR A 56 -18.22 -16.29 5.55
N ALA A 57 -18.11 -17.02 4.44
CA ALA A 57 -18.67 -18.37 4.34
C ALA A 57 -18.02 -19.34 5.34
N SER A 58 -16.73 -19.15 5.63
CA SER A 58 -15.98 -19.95 6.60
C SER A 58 -15.88 -19.30 7.99
N VAL A 59 -15.97 -17.96 8.05
CA VAL A 59 -15.86 -17.19 9.29
C VAL A 59 -17.15 -16.41 9.58
N PRO A 60 -18.20 -17.06 10.09
CA PRO A 60 -19.52 -16.46 10.27
C PRO A 60 -19.58 -15.47 11.45
N SER A 61 -18.49 -15.19 12.15
CA SER A 61 -18.40 -14.10 13.14
C SER A 61 -17.96 -12.77 12.52
N ALA A 62 -17.39 -12.79 11.31
CA ALA A 62 -16.98 -11.60 10.58
C ALA A 62 -18.20 -10.86 10.02
N ARG A 63 -18.24 -9.53 10.16
CA ARG A 63 -19.30 -8.66 9.64
C ARG A 63 -18.71 -7.48 8.91
N LEU A 64 -19.32 -7.08 7.80
CA LEU A 64 -18.84 -5.93 7.04
C LEU A 64 -18.82 -4.68 7.93
N GLY A 65 -17.66 -4.07 8.06
CA GLY A 65 -17.43 -2.85 8.83
C GLY A 65 -17.54 -1.59 7.97
N GLY A 66 -17.14 -1.69 6.70
CA GLY A 66 -17.35 -0.64 5.71
C GLY A 66 -16.57 -0.86 4.42
N THR A 67 -17.03 -0.21 3.34
CA THR A 67 -16.27 -0.11 2.10
C THR A 67 -15.35 1.11 2.14
N VAL A 68 -14.10 0.92 1.74
CA VAL A 68 -13.11 1.99 1.66
C VAL A 68 -13.14 2.61 0.26
N THR A 69 -13.21 3.93 0.21
CA THR A 69 -13.16 4.77 -0.99
C THR A 69 -11.87 5.59 -0.99
N ALA A 70 -11.56 6.26 -2.10
CA ALA A 70 -10.34 7.05 -2.21
C ALA A 70 -10.35 8.24 -1.23
N GLU A 71 -11.55 8.72 -0.89
CA GLU A 71 -11.80 9.85 -0.01
C GLU A 71 -11.69 9.47 1.48
N ASN A 72 -12.09 8.25 1.85
CA ASN A 72 -12.13 7.82 3.26
C ASN A 72 -10.96 6.90 3.67
N ASP A 73 -10.09 6.52 2.74
CA ASP A 73 -8.94 5.68 2.99
C ASP A 73 -7.90 6.36 3.91
N PRO A 74 -7.66 5.86 5.12
CA PRO A 74 -6.70 6.46 6.05
C PRO A 74 -5.26 6.51 5.52
N ASN A 75 -4.89 5.58 4.64
CA ASN A 75 -3.54 5.57 4.04
C ASN A 75 -3.48 6.35 2.72
N HIS A 76 -4.64 6.75 2.19
CA HIS A 76 -4.78 7.40 0.89
C HIS A 76 -4.13 6.62 -0.26
N PHE A 77 -4.14 5.29 -0.23
CA PHE A 77 -3.52 4.44 -1.25
C PHE A 77 -4.51 3.92 -2.30
N LEU A 78 -5.82 3.87 -2.00
CA LEU A 78 -6.82 3.31 -2.92
C LEU A 78 -6.73 3.95 -4.33
N GLY A 79 -6.54 3.11 -5.34
CA GLY A 79 -6.50 3.52 -6.75
C GLY A 79 -5.18 4.18 -7.20
N ARG A 80 -4.17 4.28 -6.33
CA ARG A 80 -2.84 4.75 -6.72
C ARG A 80 -2.06 3.67 -7.48
N PRO A 81 -1.07 4.05 -8.30
CA PRO A 81 -0.17 3.08 -8.93
C PRO A 81 0.51 2.19 -7.88
N HIS A 82 0.55 0.88 -8.15
CA HIS A 82 1.16 -0.14 -7.27
C HIS A 82 0.49 -0.29 -5.89
N GLN A 83 -0.75 0.18 -5.73
CA GLN A 83 -1.52 0.10 -4.50
C GLN A 83 -2.82 -0.68 -4.69
N TYR A 84 -3.55 -0.93 -3.60
CA TYR A 84 -4.82 -1.64 -3.68
C TYR A 84 -5.85 -0.90 -4.55
N THR A 85 -6.59 -1.69 -5.31
CA THR A 85 -7.66 -1.28 -6.23
C THR A 85 -9.03 -1.35 -5.57
N SER A 86 -9.17 -2.17 -4.52
CA SER A 86 -10.35 -2.20 -3.66
C SER A 86 -9.94 -2.57 -2.23
N LYS A 87 -10.70 -2.05 -1.26
CA LYS A 87 -10.51 -2.33 0.15
C LYS A 87 -11.83 -2.31 0.92
N ILE A 88 -11.97 -3.23 1.86
CA ILE A 88 -13.03 -3.20 2.89
C ILE A 88 -12.41 -3.33 4.27
N THR A 89 -13.19 -2.96 5.28
CA THR A 89 -12.92 -3.27 6.69
C THR A 89 -14.05 -4.13 7.22
N PHE A 90 -13.75 -4.96 8.22
CA PHE A 90 -14.73 -5.83 8.85
C PHE A 90 -14.52 -5.88 10.36
N THR A 91 -15.59 -6.22 11.08
CA THR A 91 -15.56 -6.51 12.51
C THR A 91 -15.63 -8.02 12.74
N ASP A 92 -15.14 -8.50 13.88
CA ASP A 92 -15.31 -9.90 14.29
C ASP A 92 -15.97 -9.97 15.67
N GLY A 93 -17.17 -10.58 15.74
CA GLY A 93 -17.92 -10.69 16.99
C GLY A 93 -17.27 -11.54 18.09
N ARG A 94 -16.14 -12.19 17.81
CA ARG A 94 -15.32 -12.90 18.80
C ARG A 94 -14.40 -11.98 19.60
N ILE A 95 -14.20 -10.74 19.16
CA ILE A 95 -13.38 -9.74 19.85
C ILE A 95 -14.21 -9.11 20.99
N PRO A 96 -13.73 -9.15 22.24
CA PRO A 96 -14.42 -8.52 23.36
C PRO A 96 -14.49 -6.99 23.21
N ALA A 97 -15.66 -6.42 23.51
CA ALA A 97 -15.91 -4.98 23.30
C ALA A 97 -14.98 -4.08 24.13
N ASP A 98 -14.60 -4.50 25.33
CA ASP A 98 -13.67 -3.81 26.22
C ASP A 98 -12.24 -3.74 25.66
N GLN A 99 -11.87 -4.65 24.76
CA GLN A 99 -10.57 -4.61 24.07
C GLN A 99 -10.56 -3.68 22.85
N THR A 100 -11.72 -3.16 22.46
CA THR A 100 -11.89 -2.24 21.32
C THR A 100 -12.24 -0.83 21.74
N GLU A 101 -12.19 -0.53 23.05
CA GLU A 101 -12.50 0.79 23.55
C GLU A 101 -11.51 1.82 23.01
N GLY A 102 -12.02 2.88 22.38
CA GLY A 102 -11.22 3.93 21.76
C GLY A 102 -10.83 3.68 20.30
N ASN A 103 -11.05 2.47 19.76
CA ASN A 103 -10.93 2.22 18.34
C ASN A 103 -12.02 2.95 17.54
N LYS A 104 -11.68 3.33 16.31
CA LYS A 104 -12.57 4.00 15.37
C LYS A 104 -13.16 3.00 14.38
N PRO A 105 -14.35 3.26 13.83
CA PRO A 105 -14.87 2.47 12.72
C PRO A 105 -13.85 2.36 11.59
N GLY A 106 -13.54 1.13 11.19
CA GLY A 106 -12.56 0.81 10.15
C GLY A 106 -11.15 0.50 10.65
N ASP A 107 -10.87 0.63 11.95
CA ASP A 107 -9.63 0.13 12.55
C ASP A 107 -9.54 -1.39 12.40
N VAL A 108 -8.34 -1.89 12.10
CA VAL A 108 -8.08 -3.33 11.88
C VAL A 108 -8.32 -4.12 13.18
N GLU A 109 -8.08 -3.48 14.32
CA GLU A 109 -8.30 -4.02 15.66
C GLU A 109 -9.74 -4.49 15.87
N LEU A 110 -10.73 -3.88 15.21
CA LEU A 110 -12.15 -4.27 15.33
C LEU A 110 -12.46 -5.63 14.68
N GLY A 111 -11.58 -6.15 13.85
CA GLY A 111 -11.75 -7.43 13.16
C GLY A 111 -10.69 -7.62 12.09
N GLY A 112 -10.70 -6.76 11.07
CA GLY A 112 -9.67 -6.77 10.05
C GLY A 112 -9.98 -5.92 8.81
N SER A 113 -9.19 -6.15 7.77
CA SER A 113 -9.40 -5.56 6.45
C SER A 113 -9.02 -6.52 5.32
N ILE A 114 -9.62 -6.32 4.15
CA ILE A 114 -9.24 -7.03 2.92
C ILE A 114 -8.80 -5.99 1.90
N GLU A 115 -7.59 -6.15 1.37
CA GLU A 115 -6.95 -5.28 0.38
C GLU A 115 -6.70 -6.10 -0.90
N VAL A 116 -7.21 -5.65 -2.06
CA VAL A 116 -7.02 -6.34 -3.36
C VAL A 116 -6.19 -5.47 -4.30
N PHE A 117 -5.18 -6.06 -4.93
CA PHE A 117 -4.14 -5.37 -5.70
C PHE A 117 -4.23 -5.66 -7.20
N PRO A 118 -3.56 -4.85 -8.05
CA PRO A 118 -3.50 -5.09 -9.49
C PRO A 118 -2.79 -6.41 -9.83
N ASN A 119 -1.84 -6.84 -9.00
CA ASN A 119 -1.05 -8.06 -9.19
C ASN A 119 -0.48 -8.56 -7.86
N ALA A 120 0.02 -9.80 -7.87
CA ALA A 120 0.53 -10.47 -6.68
C ALA A 120 1.82 -9.84 -6.13
N ALA A 121 2.64 -9.21 -6.99
CA ALA A 121 3.86 -8.56 -6.54
C ALA A 121 3.55 -7.31 -5.70
N ASP A 122 2.56 -6.51 -6.11
CA ASP A 122 2.10 -5.34 -5.35
C ASP A 122 1.47 -5.77 -4.01
N ALA A 123 0.64 -6.83 -4.01
CA ALA A 123 0.07 -7.39 -2.78
C ALA A 123 1.16 -7.88 -1.80
N LYS A 124 2.16 -8.59 -2.32
CA LYS A 124 3.32 -9.03 -1.55
C LYS A 124 4.14 -7.85 -1.01
N ALA A 125 4.37 -6.82 -1.81
CA ALA A 125 5.10 -5.64 -1.37
C ALA A 125 4.38 -4.95 -0.20
N ARG A 126 3.04 -4.88 -0.24
CA ARG A 126 2.25 -4.36 0.88
C ARG A 126 2.37 -5.21 2.13
N HIS A 127 2.21 -6.52 2.00
CA HIS A 127 2.39 -7.48 3.09
C HIS A 127 3.76 -7.32 3.76
N ASP A 128 4.83 -7.36 2.96
CA ASP A 128 6.21 -7.27 3.46
C ASP A 128 6.48 -5.93 4.14
N TYR A 129 5.91 -4.83 3.60
CA TYR A 129 5.99 -3.52 4.24
C TYR A 129 5.34 -3.51 5.62
N ILE A 130 4.10 -4.01 5.74
CA ILE A 130 3.37 -4.06 7.02
C ILE A 130 4.20 -4.86 8.03
N GLN A 131 4.62 -6.07 7.65
CA GLN A 131 5.43 -6.93 8.51
C GLN A 131 6.75 -6.26 8.93
N ALA A 132 7.40 -5.51 8.05
CA ALA A 132 8.65 -4.81 8.37
C ALA A 132 8.44 -3.66 9.36
N VAL A 133 7.36 -2.88 9.23
CA VAL A 133 7.12 -1.71 10.10
C VAL A 133 6.51 -2.08 11.45
N THR A 134 5.79 -3.20 11.54
CA THR A 134 5.21 -3.69 12.81
C THR A 134 6.17 -4.60 13.58
N LYS A 135 7.28 -5.02 12.97
CA LYS A 135 8.26 -5.90 13.58
C LYS A 135 8.76 -5.37 14.91
N GLY A 136 8.55 -6.14 15.97
CA GLY A 136 8.98 -5.79 17.32
C GLY A 136 8.08 -4.81 18.05
N VAL A 137 6.90 -4.49 17.49
CA VAL A 137 5.85 -3.69 18.12
C VAL A 137 4.60 -4.56 18.29
N PRO A 138 4.48 -5.30 19.42
CA PRO A 138 3.39 -6.25 19.63
C PRO A 138 1.99 -5.65 19.43
N ASP A 139 1.79 -4.39 19.84
CA ASP A 139 0.50 -3.71 19.73
C ASP A 139 0.09 -3.36 18.29
N LEU A 140 1.03 -3.39 17.34
CA LEU A 140 0.77 -3.18 15.91
C LEU A 140 0.86 -4.47 15.10
N THR A 141 1.19 -5.59 15.75
CA THR A 141 1.27 -6.86 15.04
C THR A 141 -0.13 -7.31 14.67
N GLU A 142 -0.29 -7.83 13.46
CA GLU A 142 -1.54 -8.35 12.90
C GLU A 142 -1.28 -9.76 12.36
N TYR A 143 -2.34 -10.54 12.16
CA TYR A 143 -2.23 -11.76 11.36
C TYR A 143 -2.51 -11.40 9.90
N ASP A 144 -1.50 -11.54 9.04
CA ASP A 144 -1.59 -11.18 7.63
C ASP A 144 -1.55 -12.43 6.76
N TYR A 145 -2.57 -12.62 5.92
CA TYR A 145 -2.69 -13.74 5.01
C TYR A 145 -2.74 -13.25 3.56
N LEU A 146 -1.75 -13.66 2.77
CA LEU A 146 -1.63 -13.28 1.37
C LEU A 146 -2.05 -14.45 0.45
N HIS A 147 -2.97 -14.18 -0.48
CA HIS A 147 -3.38 -15.12 -1.51
C HIS A 147 -3.51 -14.42 -2.86
N GLY A 148 -2.66 -14.78 -3.82
CA GLY A 148 -2.66 -14.16 -5.15
C GLY A 148 -2.54 -12.64 -5.06
N VAL A 149 -3.60 -11.94 -5.44
CA VAL A 149 -3.68 -10.47 -5.42
C VAL A 149 -4.36 -9.90 -4.17
N THR A 150 -4.74 -10.75 -3.22
CA THR A 150 -5.53 -10.38 -2.04
C THR A 150 -4.70 -10.51 -0.77
N LEU A 151 -4.70 -9.46 0.04
CA LEU A 151 -4.15 -9.45 1.39
C LEU A 151 -5.29 -9.32 2.40
N VAL A 152 -5.45 -10.31 3.28
CA VAL A 152 -6.38 -10.27 4.39
C VAL A 152 -5.60 -10.02 5.67
N ARG A 153 -5.87 -8.88 6.30
CA ARG A 153 -5.27 -8.46 7.57
C ARG A 153 -6.28 -8.70 8.68
N VAL A 154 -5.86 -9.33 9.76
CA VAL A 154 -6.73 -9.78 10.84
C VAL A 154 -6.21 -9.28 12.19
N SER A 155 -7.12 -8.77 13.01
CA SER A 155 -6.84 -8.23 14.34
C SER A 155 -6.05 -9.20 15.20
N ARG A 156 -5.00 -8.71 15.87
CA ARG A 156 -4.30 -9.44 16.94
C ARG A 156 -5.15 -9.74 18.17
N LEU A 157 -6.29 -9.08 18.34
CA LEU A 157 -7.20 -9.33 19.46
C LEU A 157 -7.90 -10.69 19.33
N LEU A 158 -7.85 -11.31 18.14
CA LEU A 158 -8.21 -12.70 17.96
C LEU A 158 -7.09 -13.62 18.43
N THR A 159 -7.50 -14.73 19.05
CA THR A 159 -6.56 -15.82 19.37
C THR A 159 -5.98 -16.44 18.09
N PRO A 160 -4.80 -17.07 18.14
CA PRO A 160 -4.22 -17.76 16.99
C PRO A 160 -5.18 -18.80 16.36
N ALA A 161 -5.96 -19.50 17.19
CA ALA A 161 -6.94 -20.47 16.70
C ALA A 161 -8.07 -19.80 15.90
N GLN A 162 -8.55 -18.64 16.35
CA GLN A 162 -9.58 -17.87 15.63
C GLN A 162 -9.03 -17.22 14.36
N ALA A 163 -7.77 -16.76 14.39
CA ALA A 163 -7.08 -16.22 13.23
C ALA A 163 -6.84 -17.30 12.16
N ALA A 164 -6.57 -18.55 12.56
CA ALA A 164 -6.39 -19.67 11.64
C ALA A 164 -7.67 -20.02 10.84
N ASP A 165 -8.87 -19.63 11.31
CA ASP A 165 -10.09 -19.76 10.51
C ASP A 165 -10.06 -18.83 9.28
N TYR A 166 -9.47 -17.64 9.41
CA TYR A 166 -9.25 -16.74 8.27
C TYR A 166 -8.19 -17.29 7.32
N GLU A 167 -7.10 -17.86 7.82
CA GLU A 167 -6.06 -18.48 6.98
C GLU A 167 -6.67 -19.55 6.06
N LYS A 168 -7.50 -20.44 6.62
CA LYS A 168 -8.22 -21.47 5.87
C LYS A 168 -9.17 -20.85 4.85
N ALA A 169 -9.94 -19.84 5.25
CA ALA A 169 -10.89 -19.18 4.37
C ALA A 169 -10.20 -18.47 3.19
N VAL A 170 -9.02 -17.88 3.45
CA VAL A 170 -8.17 -17.21 2.45
C VAL A 170 -7.62 -18.20 1.43
N ALA A 171 -7.39 -19.46 1.80
CA ALA A 171 -6.97 -20.50 0.87
C ALA A 171 -8.03 -20.86 -0.19
N GLU A 172 -9.31 -20.54 0.06
CA GLU A 172 -10.44 -20.76 -0.85
C GLU A 172 -10.70 -19.58 -1.81
N LEU A 173 -9.88 -18.52 -1.74
CA LEU A 173 -9.96 -17.41 -2.67
C LEU A 173 -9.57 -17.86 -4.10
N PRO A 174 -10.16 -17.26 -5.15
CA PRO A 174 -9.92 -17.63 -6.54
C PRO A 174 -8.56 -17.17 -7.09
#